data_AF-A0A0R2F5V8-F1
#
_entry.id   AF-A0A0R2F5V8-F1
#
_cell.length_a   1.000
_cell.length_b   1.000
_cell.length_c   1.000
_cell.angle_alpha   90.00
_cell.angle_beta   90.00
_cell.angle_gamma   90.00
#
_symmetry.space_group_name_H-M   'P 1'
#
loop_
_entity.id
_entity.type
_entity.pdbx_description
1 polymer ?
#
loop_
_entity_poly.entity_id
_entity_poly.type
_entity_poly.pdbx_seq_one_letter_code
_entity_poly.pdbx_strand_id
1 'polypeptide(L)'
;MGATGMNQQVTSELQALRRTVLTLAPKAEAAQANALLTLGFRKLAQGDFSKDYLEFSFWPQLALLLPEKEQPKLKAAFAKLEQPQ
;
A
#
# COMPACT_ATOMS: atom_id res chain seq x y z
N MET A 1 -12.37 24.78 9.83
CA MET A 1 -12.11 23.48 10.49
C MET A 1 -12.80 22.40 9.65
N GLY A 2 -12.07 21.60 8.87
CA GLY A 2 -12.72 20.66 7.94
C GLY A 2 -11.83 19.55 7.35
N ALA A 3 -10.60 19.38 7.81
CA ALA A 3 -9.64 18.44 7.22
C ALA A 3 -9.51 17.10 7.96
N THR A 4 -10.36 16.82 8.95
CA THR A 4 -10.14 15.69 9.87
C THR A 4 -10.87 14.40 9.46
N GLY A 5 -11.98 14.48 8.73
CA GLY A 5 -12.80 13.30 8.38
C GLY A 5 -12.21 12.45 7.24
N MET A 6 -11.79 13.10 6.14
CA MET A 6 -11.26 12.41 4.96
C MET A 6 -9.89 11.74 5.24
N ASN A 7 -9.09 12.36 6.12
CA ASN A 7 -7.77 11.83 6.52
C ASN A 7 -7.89 10.56 7.39
N GLN A 8 -8.94 10.44 8.22
CA GLN A 8 -9.14 9.28 9.09
C GLN A 8 -9.62 8.04 8.33
N GLN A 9 -10.44 8.21 7.30
CA GLN A 9 -10.94 7.11 6.47
C GLN A 9 -9.80 6.50 5.64
N VAL A 10 -9.01 7.35 4.97
CA VAL A 10 -7.79 6.93 4.25
C VAL A 10 -6.81 6.23 5.19
N THR A 11 -6.59 6.77 6.39
CA THR A 11 -5.70 6.14 7.38
C THR A 11 -6.19 4.75 7.80
N SER A 12 -7.51 4.56 7.93
CA SER A 12 -8.10 3.27 8.32
C SER A 12 -7.98 2.22 7.21
N GLU A 13 -8.20 2.61 5.95
CA GLU A 13 -8.05 1.74 4.79
C GLU A 13 -6.59 1.31 4.58
N LEU A 14 -5.64 2.25 4.74
CA LEU A 14 -4.21 1.97 4.67
C LEU A 14 -3.75 1.01 5.77
N GLN A 15 -4.26 1.16 7.00
CA GLN A 15 -3.97 0.24 8.09
C GLN A 15 -4.54 -1.16 7.84
N ALA A 16 -5.74 -1.26 7.26
CA ALA A 16 -6.33 -2.54 6.87
C ALA A 16 -5.51 -3.23 5.76
N LEU A 17 -5.07 -2.48 4.75
CA LEU A 17 -4.18 -2.96 3.69
C LEU A 17 -2.84 -3.46 4.26
N ARG A 18 -2.22 -2.68 5.14
CA ARG A 18 -0.98 -3.06 5.83
C ARG A 18 -1.15 -4.36 6.61
N ARG A 19 -2.21 -4.49 7.42
CA ARG A 19 -2.48 -5.73 8.14
C ARG A 19 -2.65 -6.91 7.21
N THR A 20 -3.38 -6.74 6.11
CA THR A 20 -3.59 -7.79 5.11
C THR A 20 -2.27 -8.26 4.51
N VAL A 21 -1.44 -7.32 4.04
CA VAL A 21 -0.11 -7.62 3.47
C VAL A 21 0.78 -8.33 4.48
N LEU A 22 0.85 -7.84 5.73
CA LEU A 22 1.68 -8.46 6.77
C LEU A 22 1.17 -9.83 7.25
N THR A 23 -0.12 -10.11 7.06
CA THR A 23 -0.70 -11.43 7.38
C THR A 23 -0.39 -12.44 6.28
N LEU A 24 -0.28 -11.97 5.03
CA LEU A 24 0.01 -12.80 3.86
C LEU A 24 1.50 -12.99 3.61
N ALA A 25 2.32 -12.01 3.97
CA ALA A 25 3.77 -12.09 3.85
C ALA A 25 4.33 -13.15 4.82
N PRO A 26 5.28 -13.99 4.39
CA PRO A 26 6.01 -14.90 5.27
C PRO A 26 6.64 -14.14 6.45
N LYS A 27 6.75 -14.77 7.64
CA LYS A 27 7.35 -14.13 8.83
C LYS A 27 8.74 -13.54 8.58
N ALA A 28 9.55 -14.20 7.74
CA ALA A 28 10.88 -13.75 7.38
C ALA A 28 10.87 -12.43 6.56
N GLU A 29 9.83 -12.22 5.77
CA GLU A 29 9.69 -11.10 4.83
C GLU A 29 8.75 -10.02 5.36
N ALA A 30 7.99 -10.30 6.43
CA ALA A 30 7.06 -9.36 7.03
C ALA A 30 7.71 -8.01 7.38
N ALA A 31 8.96 -8.02 7.88
CA ALA A 31 9.70 -6.79 8.16
C ALA A 31 9.99 -5.97 6.89
N GLN A 32 10.37 -6.64 5.80
CA GLN A 32 10.65 -6.01 4.52
C GLN A 32 9.38 -5.49 3.86
N ALA A 33 8.30 -6.28 3.85
CA ALA A 33 6.98 -5.86 3.38
C ALA A 33 6.49 -4.63 4.18
N ASN A 34 6.69 -4.61 5.49
CA ASN A 34 6.35 -3.49 6.35
C ASN A 34 7.12 -2.21 6.00
N ALA A 35 8.41 -2.33 5.70
CA ALA A 35 9.26 -1.22 5.29
C ALA A 35 8.80 -0.64 3.95
N LEU A 36 8.54 -1.50 2.96
CA LEU A 36 8.01 -1.10 1.65
C LEU A 36 6.69 -0.35 1.81
N LEU A 37 5.73 -0.92 2.54
CA LEU A 37 4.44 -0.27 2.82
C LEU A 37 4.60 1.11 3.46
N THR A 38 5.52 1.24 4.41
CA THR A 38 5.79 2.52 5.08
C THR A 38 6.31 3.57 4.09
N LEU A 39 7.19 3.17 3.16
CA LEU A 39 7.69 4.05 2.10
C LEU A 39 6.57 4.46 1.13
N GLY A 40 5.76 3.50 0.67
CA GLY A 40 4.63 3.77 -0.22
C GLY A 40 3.59 4.69 0.42
N PHE A 41 3.25 4.47 1.68
CA PHE A 41 2.30 5.32 2.41
C PHE A 41 2.84 6.72 2.68
N ARG A 42 4.15 6.87 2.90
CA ARG A 42 4.79 8.20 2.97
C ARG A 42 4.65 8.93 1.64
N LYS A 43 4.87 8.24 0.51
CA LYS A 43 4.68 8.81 -0.83
C LYS A 43 3.23 9.21 -1.08
N LEU A 44 2.28 8.40 -0.60
CA LEU A 44 0.85 8.72 -0.67
C LEU A 44 0.50 9.97 0.14
N ALA A 45 1.00 10.09 1.37
CA ALA A 45 0.81 11.28 2.20
C ALA A 45 1.45 12.55 1.61
N GLN A 46 2.45 12.40 0.75
CA GLN A 46 3.11 13.50 0.03
C GLN A 46 2.43 13.86 -1.29
N GLY A 47 1.43 13.08 -1.74
CA GLY A 47 0.80 13.26 -3.06
C GLY A 47 1.63 12.71 -4.23
N ASP A 48 2.72 11.99 -3.95
CA ASP A 48 3.67 11.44 -4.94
C ASP A 48 3.36 9.98 -5.32
N PHE A 49 2.24 9.42 -4.85
CA PHE A 49 1.86 8.04 -5.14
C PHE A 49 1.09 7.95 -6.45
N SER A 50 1.83 7.96 -7.55
CA SER A 50 1.30 7.83 -8.91
C SER A 50 1.14 6.38 -9.34
N LYS A 51 0.39 6.18 -10.42
CA LYS A 51 0.27 4.88 -11.09
C LYS A 51 1.61 4.31 -11.53
N ASP A 52 2.47 5.13 -12.13
CA ASP A 52 3.79 4.69 -12.56
C ASP A 52 4.66 4.27 -11.36
N TYR A 53 4.57 5.00 -10.25
CA TYR A 53 5.26 4.62 -9.02
C TYR A 53 4.72 3.28 -8.49
N LEU A 54 3.40 3.09 -8.49
CA LEU A 54 2.80 1.82 -8.11
C LEU A 54 3.30 0.68 -9.01
N GLU A 55 3.19 0.82 -10.34
CA GLU A 55 3.47 -0.27 -11.28
C GLU A 55 4.94 -0.61 -11.45
N PHE A 56 5.83 0.39 -11.47
CA PHE A 56 7.23 0.18 -11.80
C PHE A 56 8.17 0.19 -10.59
N SER A 57 7.78 0.83 -9.48
CA SER A 57 8.64 0.95 -8.30
C SER A 57 8.13 0.13 -7.11
N PHE A 58 6.90 0.37 -6.67
CA PHE A 58 6.37 -0.19 -5.42
C PHE A 58 5.91 -1.64 -5.57
N TRP A 59 5.04 -1.91 -6.55
CA TRP A 59 4.40 -3.21 -6.72
C TRP A 59 5.37 -4.36 -7.01
N PRO A 60 6.37 -4.23 -7.91
CA PRO A 60 7.28 -5.33 -8.21
C PRO A 60 8.06 -5.80 -6.98
N GLN A 61 8.44 -4.86 -6.10
CA GLN A 61 9.14 -5.19 -4.86
C GLN A 61 8.21 -5.86 -3.84
N LEU A 62 6.96 -5.41 -3.75
CA LEU A 62 6.00 -5.97 -2.81
C LEU A 62 5.47 -7.33 -3.25
N ALA A 63 5.24 -7.52 -4.56
CA ALA A 63 4.74 -8.76 -5.14
C ALA A 63 5.67 -9.95 -4.87
N LEU A 64 6.99 -9.73 -4.87
CA LEU A 64 7.98 -10.76 -4.55
C LEU A 64 7.84 -11.32 -3.13
N LEU A 65 7.23 -10.56 -2.21
CA LEU A 65 7.06 -10.91 -0.80
C LEU A 65 5.66 -11.46 -0.49
N LEU A 66 4.84 -11.66 -1.52
CA LEU A 66 3.42 -11.97 -1.38
C LEU A 66 2.99 -13.18 -2.22
N PRO A 67 2.01 -13.96 -1.74
CA PRO A 67 1.45 -15.06 -2.50
C PRO A 67 0.83 -14.59 -3.82
N GLU A 68 1.20 -15.21 -4.94
CA GLU A 68 0.70 -14.87 -6.29
C GLU A 68 -0.83 -14.83 -6.39
N LYS A 69 -1.51 -15.69 -5.63
CA LYS A 69 -2.99 -15.73 -5.59
C LYS A 69 -3.63 -14.44 -5.05
N GLU A 70 -2.96 -13.72 -4.15
CA GLU A 70 -3.49 -12.47 -3.54
C GLU A 70 -2.98 -11.21 -4.24
N GLN A 71 -1.93 -11.33 -5.05
CA GLN A 71 -1.32 -10.24 -5.80
C GLN A 71 -2.33 -9.41 -6.62
N PRO A 72 -3.22 -9.97 -7.47
CA PRO A 72 -4.13 -9.15 -8.26
C PRO A 72 -5.12 -8.35 -7.39
N LYS A 73 -5.62 -8.95 -6.30
CA LYS A 73 -6.53 -8.29 -5.36
C LYS A 73 -5.84 -7.14 -4.62
N LEU A 74 -4.61 -7.37 -4.16
CA LEU A 74 -3.82 -6.35 -3.47
C LEU A 74 -3.38 -5.23 -4.42
N LYS A 75 -2.94 -5.54 -5.65
CA LYS A 75 -2.59 -4.52 -6.65
C LYS A 75 -3.76 -3.60 -6.94
N ALA A 76 -4.95 -4.17 -7.13
CA ALA A 76 -6.18 -3.39 -7.33
C ALA A 76 -6.53 -2.52 -6.11
N ALA A 77 -6.28 -3.02 -4.88
CA ALA A 77 -6.48 -2.23 -3.67
C ALA A 77 -5.49 -1.06 -3.56
N PHE A 78 -4.21 -1.25 -3.93
CA PHE A 78 -3.25 -0.13 -4.00
C PHE A 78 -3.56 0.86 -5.12
N ALA A 79 -4.04 0.39 -6.28
CA ALA A 79 -4.43 1.26 -7.38
C ALA A 79 -5.61 2.17 -7.00
N LYS A 80 -6.52 1.72 -6.14
CA LYS A 80 -7.60 2.59 -5.59
C LYS A 80 -7.09 3.69 -4.67
N LEU A 81 -5.87 3.57 -4.14
CA LEU A 81 -5.24 4.61 -3.35
C LEU A 81 -4.57 5.67 -4.22
N GLU A 82 -4.41 5.42 -5.53
CA GLU A 82 -4.02 6.46 -6.48
C GLU A 82 -5.09 7.55 -6.40
N GLN A 83 -4.75 8.68 -5.76
CA GLN A 83 -5.72 9.76 -5.64
C GLN A 83 -6.00 10.32 -7.04
N PRO A 84 -7.27 10.53 -7.41
CA PRO A 84 -7.56 11.47 -8.47
C PRO A 84 -7.12 12.84 -7.96
N GLN A 85 -6.24 13.50 -8.71
CA GLN A 85 -6.05 14.95 -8.56
C GLN A 85 -7.38 15.67 -8.76
#